data_AF-G2E791-F1
#
_entry.id   AF-G2E791-F1
#
_cell.length_a   1.000
_cell.length_b   1.000
_cell.length_c   1.000
_cell.angle_alpha   90.00
_cell.angle_beta   90.00
_cell.angle_gamma   90.00
#
_symmetry.space_group_name_H-M   'P 1'
#
loop_
_entity.id
_entity.type
_entity.pdbx_description
1 polymer ?
#
loop_
_entity_poly.entity_id
_entity_poly.type
_entity_poly.pdbx_seq_one_letter_code
_entity_poly.pdbx_strand_id
1 'polypeptide(L)'
;MRKCKLHAWLIRLQHWLAEAKLICDALFVSFCLLLPVFVFHNNPSILCSGYLFQLFGIVVAIKSLLSVRGYFNQRPIHEILWAWIKRFPKWNNHICTEAPSLPLPIGLGKPSFYQWYELDPKKTIEERVEILAKNLDLIRDLQKKQDSLVSRLEINYENNKQETLNQFRQVKSDVYADFQDLHTSDLFASVIGLVWVAIGITMSTFSHQISKIFN
;
A
#
# COMPACT_ATOMS: atom_id res chain seq x y z
N MET A 1 -15.10 -14.70 21.72
CA MET A 1 -15.15 -13.98 20.42
C MET A 1 -16.02 -12.71 20.38
N ARG A 2 -16.90 -12.38 21.34
CA ARG A 2 -17.73 -11.14 21.28
C ARG A 2 -17.00 -9.83 21.62
N LYS A 3 -15.93 -9.87 22.41
CA LYS A 3 -15.20 -8.67 22.86
C LYS A 3 -14.46 -7.92 21.73
N CYS A 4 -13.94 -8.61 20.71
CA CYS A 4 -13.25 -7.95 19.60
C CYS A 4 -14.18 -7.16 18.68
N LYS A 5 -15.44 -7.60 18.50
CA LYS A 5 -16.41 -6.89 17.66
C LYS A 5 -16.84 -5.55 18.26
N LEU A 6 -16.96 -5.50 19.59
CA LEU A 6 -17.41 -4.29 20.29
C LEU A 6 -16.31 -3.21 20.30
N HIS A 7 -15.05 -3.62 20.42
CA HIS A 7 -13.92 -2.69 20.33
C HIS A 7 -13.74 -2.13 18.91
N ALA A 8 -13.84 -2.98 17.88
CA ALA A 8 -13.81 -2.54 16.48
C ALA A 8 -14.97 -1.60 16.14
N TRP A 9 -16.17 -1.85 16.68
CA TRP A 9 -17.31 -0.96 16.51
C TRP A 9 -17.10 0.40 17.20
N LEU A 10 -16.51 0.41 18.40
CA LEU A 10 -16.25 1.65 19.14
C LEU A 10 -15.20 2.54 18.43
N ILE A 11 -14.16 1.93 17.86
CA ILE A 11 -13.15 2.65 17.05
C ILE A 11 -13.81 3.28 15.82
N ARG A 12 -14.71 2.56 15.14
CA ARG A 12 -15.47 3.12 14.00
C ARG A 12 -16.39 4.26 14.43
N LEU A 13 -17.09 4.12 15.55
CA LEU A 13 -17.95 5.18 16.08
C LEU A 13 -17.15 6.44 16.43
N GLN A 14 -15.96 6.26 17.02
CA GLN A 14 -15.06 7.36 17.35
C GLN A 14 -14.52 8.06 16.09
N HIS A 15 -14.19 7.30 15.04
CA HIS A 15 -13.80 7.85 13.75
C HIS A 15 -14.94 8.66 13.11
N TRP A 16 -16.15 8.10 13.13
CA TRP A 16 -17.35 8.78 12.64
C TRP A 16 -17.65 10.08 13.40
N LEU A 17 -17.48 10.08 14.73
CA LEU A 17 -17.62 11.30 15.53
C LEU A 17 -16.53 12.34 15.21
N ALA A 18 -15.31 11.91 14.91
CA ALA A 18 -14.21 12.79 14.51
C ALA A 18 -14.43 13.39 13.11
N GLU A 19 -15.02 12.64 12.19
CA GLU A 19 -15.45 13.13 10.87
C GLU A 19 -16.58 14.17 11.00
N ALA A 20 -17.58 13.92 11.85
CA ALA A 20 -18.64 14.89 12.13
C ALA A 20 -18.09 16.18 12.77
N LYS A 21 -17.09 16.05 13.64
CA LYS A 21 -16.41 17.21 14.25
C LYS A 21 -15.71 18.09 13.20
N LEU A 22 -15.06 17.49 12.21
CA LEU A 22 -14.43 18.24 11.11
C LEU A 22 -15.45 19.09 10.33
N ILE A 23 -16.64 18.54 10.05
CA ILE A 23 -17.72 19.27 9.39
C ILE A 23 -18.25 20.41 10.27
N CYS A 24 -18.45 20.14 11.57
CA CYS A 24 -18.88 21.17 12.52
C CYS A 24 -17.86 22.30 12.68
N ASP A 25 -16.58 21.97 12.82
CA ASP A 25 -15.48 22.93 12.90
C ASP A 25 -15.40 23.76 11.60
N ALA A 26 -15.60 23.12 10.43
CA ALA A 26 -15.61 23.79 9.14
C ALA A 26 -16.78 24.77 8.99
N LEU A 27 -17.99 24.36 9.40
CA LEU A 27 -19.17 25.22 9.41
C LEU A 27 -19.02 26.38 10.40
N PHE A 28 -18.45 26.11 11.58
CA PHE A 28 -18.18 27.13 12.59
C PHE A 28 -17.17 28.17 12.10
N VAL A 29 -16.07 27.73 11.47
CA VAL A 29 -15.09 28.64 10.86
C VAL A 29 -15.73 29.45 9.72
N SER A 30 -16.55 28.82 8.87
CA SER A 30 -17.30 29.52 7.82
C SER A 30 -18.20 30.61 8.41
N PHE A 31 -18.96 30.28 9.45
CA PHE A 31 -19.85 31.21 10.13
C PHE A 31 -19.07 32.37 10.76
N CYS A 32 -17.99 32.08 11.48
CA CYS A 32 -17.12 33.10 12.09
C CYS A 32 -16.47 34.03 11.05
N LEU A 33 -16.13 33.53 9.86
CA LEU A 33 -15.55 34.36 8.79
C LEU A 33 -16.60 35.20 8.06
N LEU A 34 -17.86 34.76 8.02
CA LEU A 34 -18.96 35.50 7.39
C LEU A 34 -19.63 36.51 8.35
N LEU A 35 -19.56 36.28 9.67
CA LEU A 35 -20.15 37.15 10.69
C LEU A 35 -19.73 38.63 10.55
N PRO A 36 -18.43 38.97 10.32
CA PRO A 36 -17.99 40.36 10.14
C PRO A 36 -18.57 41.04 8.90
N VAL A 37 -18.96 40.27 7.87
CA VAL A 37 -19.59 40.81 6.64
C VAL A 37 -21.01 41.27 6.94
N PHE A 38 -21.74 40.52 7.77
CA PHE A 38 -23.10 40.87 8.16
C PHE A 38 -23.16 41.98 9.22
N VAL A 39 -22.18 42.06 10.11
CA VAL A 39 -22.15 43.06 11.19
C VAL A 39 -21.56 44.38 10.70
N PHE A 40 -20.46 44.33 9.94
CA PHE A 40 -19.74 45.51 9.47
C PHE A 40 -19.88 45.63 7.95
N HIS A 41 -20.83 46.45 7.51
CA HIS A 41 -21.12 46.76 6.10
C HIS A 41 -20.04 47.63 5.43
N ASN A 42 -18.80 47.56 5.92
CA ASN A 42 -17.68 48.33 5.42
C ASN A 42 -16.97 47.55 4.30
N ASN A 43 -16.77 48.20 3.15
CA ASN A 43 -15.98 47.71 2.01
C ASN A 43 -14.68 46.93 2.37
N PRO A 44 -13.80 47.45 3.25
CA PRO A 44 -12.57 46.73 3.62
C PRO A 44 -12.81 45.42 4.37
N SER A 45 -13.91 45.31 5.13
CA SER A 45 -14.27 44.11 5.90
C SER A 45 -14.63 42.96 4.95
N ILE A 46 -15.40 43.26 3.90
CA ILE A 46 -15.81 42.29 2.88
C ILE A 46 -14.59 41.74 2.14
N LEU A 47 -13.67 42.62 1.73
CA LEU A 47 -12.43 42.21 1.07
C LEU A 47 -11.55 41.33 1.97
N CYS A 48 -11.35 41.75 3.23
CA CYS A 48 -10.53 41.00 4.18
C CYS A 48 -11.10 39.60 4.46
N SER A 49 -12.41 39.49 4.67
CA SER A 49 -13.08 38.20 4.87
C SER A 49 -12.92 37.27 3.66
N GLY A 50 -13.08 37.79 2.44
CA GLY A 50 -12.89 37.03 1.20
C GLY A 50 -11.46 36.48 1.05
N TYR A 51 -10.45 37.31 1.35
CA TYR A 51 -9.04 36.87 1.35
C TYR A 51 -8.76 35.80 2.41
N LEU A 52 -9.30 35.96 3.62
CA LEU A 52 -9.16 34.95 4.68
C LEU A 52 -9.81 33.62 4.29
N PHE A 53 -10.99 33.68 3.67
CA PHE A 53 -11.71 32.51 3.15
C PHE A 53 -10.89 31.78 2.08
N GLN A 54 -10.24 32.55 1.18
CA GLN A 54 -9.36 32.00 0.15
C GLN A 54 -8.11 31.32 0.75
N LEU A 55 -7.44 31.96 1.72
CA LEU A 55 -6.28 31.37 2.38
C LEU A 55 -6.63 30.10 3.15
N PHE A 56 -7.75 30.10 3.89
CA PHE A 56 -8.23 28.92 4.58
C PHE A 56 -8.58 27.78 3.61
N GLY A 57 -9.31 28.10 2.54
CA GLY A 57 -9.64 27.12 1.50
C GLY A 57 -8.41 26.48 0.89
N ILE A 58 -7.37 27.27 0.59
CA ILE A 58 -6.09 26.77 0.06
C ILE A 58 -5.40 25.85 1.08
N VAL A 59 -5.32 26.24 2.36
CA VAL A 59 -4.68 25.43 3.40
C VAL A 59 -5.41 24.10 3.59
N VAL A 60 -6.75 24.12 3.61
CA VAL A 60 -7.58 22.91 3.72
C VAL A 60 -7.38 22.00 2.51
N ALA A 61 -7.44 22.54 1.29
CA ALA A 61 -7.23 21.78 0.06
C ALA A 61 -5.82 21.17 -0.03
N ILE A 62 -4.79 21.92 0.38
CA ILE A 62 -3.40 21.40 0.43
C ILE A 62 -3.28 20.30 1.48
N LYS A 63 -3.88 20.48 2.66
CA LYS A 63 -3.84 19.48 3.73
C LYS A 63 -4.57 18.19 3.33
N SER A 64 -5.73 18.28 2.68
CA SER A 64 -6.45 17.11 2.16
C SER A 64 -5.64 16.42 1.05
N LEU A 65 -5.03 17.19 0.14
CA LEU A 65 -4.18 16.62 -0.91
C LEU A 65 -2.94 15.90 -0.33
N LEU A 66 -2.36 16.46 0.74
CA LEU A 66 -1.25 15.83 1.46
C LEU A 66 -1.67 14.55 2.21
N SER A 67 -2.91 14.48 2.73
CA SER A 67 -3.47 13.27 3.34
C SER A 67 -3.55 12.12 2.35
N VAL A 68 -4.13 12.38 1.17
CA VAL A 68 -4.22 11.41 0.07
C VAL A 68 -2.84 10.89 -0.32
N ARG A 69 -1.82 11.76 -0.35
CA ARG A 69 -0.45 11.38 -0.67
C ARG A 69 0.17 10.45 0.38
N GLY A 70 -0.09 10.71 1.66
CA GLY A 70 0.32 9.85 2.77
C GLY A 70 -0.27 8.44 2.66
N TYR A 71 -1.52 8.34 2.20
CA TYR A 71 -2.19 7.05 2.01
C TYR A 71 -1.53 6.18 0.94
N PHE A 72 -1.08 6.77 -0.17
CA PHE A 72 -0.35 6.03 -1.20
C PHE A 72 1.09 5.65 -0.79
N ASN A 73 1.46 5.84 0.49
CA ASN A 73 2.80 5.62 1.02
C ASN A 73 3.88 6.35 0.18
N GLN A 74 3.47 7.40 -0.53
CA GLN A 74 4.37 8.23 -1.30
C GLN A 74 5.12 9.12 -0.33
N ARG A 75 6.44 9.24 -0.54
CA ARG A 75 7.28 10.09 0.31
C ARG A 75 6.63 11.47 0.45
N PRO A 76 6.45 11.96 1.69
CA PRO A 76 5.86 13.26 1.90
C PRO A 76 6.71 14.34 1.22
N ILE A 77 6.06 15.43 0.78
CA ILE A 77 6.71 16.45 -0.06
C ILE A 77 7.94 17.03 0.62
N HIS A 78 7.92 17.17 1.96
CA HIS A 78 9.06 17.64 2.72
C HIS A 78 10.26 16.69 2.64
N GLU A 79 10.07 15.37 2.60
CA GLU A 79 11.15 14.41 2.39
C GLU A 79 11.71 14.48 0.98
N ILE A 80 10.88 14.76 -0.03
CA ILE A 80 11.33 14.94 -1.41
C ILE A 80 12.12 16.25 -1.52
N LEU A 81 11.65 17.33 -0.90
CA LEU A 81 12.38 18.59 -0.78
C LEU A 81 13.70 18.40 -0.04
N TRP A 82 13.71 17.68 1.08
CA TRP A 82 14.94 17.40 1.82
C TRP A 82 15.87 16.47 1.04
N ALA A 83 15.35 15.46 0.36
CA ALA A 83 16.14 14.60 -0.50
C ALA A 83 16.71 15.39 -1.67
N TRP A 84 15.96 16.34 -2.23
CA TRP A 84 16.40 17.24 -3.29
C TRP A 84 17.50 18.20 -2.80
N ILE A 85 17.32 18.83 -1.62
CA ILE A 85 18.35 19.67 -0.99
C ILE A 85 19.58 18.84 -0.61
N LYS A 86 19.43 17.60 -0.13
CA LYS A 86 20.55 16.70 0.19
C LYS A 86 21.26 16.19 -1.07
N ARG A 87 20.54 16.07 -2.20
CA ARG A 87 21.09 15.74 -3.52
C ARG A 87 21.74 16.94 -4.21
N PHE A 88 21.72 18.12 -3.59
CA PHE A 88 22.54 19.23 -4.06
C PHE A 88 24.00 18.74 -4.08
N PRO A 89 24.64 18.71 -5.26
CA PRO A 89 25.89 17.97 -5.46
C PRO A 89 26.97 18.56 -4.55
N LYS A 90 27.25 17.87 -3.44
CA LYS A 90 28.40 18.17 -2.61
C LYS A 90 29.63 17.65 -3.34
N TRP A 91 30.52 18.58 -3.67
CA TRP A 91 31.84 18.34 -4.24
C TRP A 91 32.65 17.44 -3.29
N ASN A 92 32.58 16.13 -3.48
CA ASN A 92 33.31 15.19 -2.64
C ASN A 92 33.97 14.11 -3.49
N ASN A 93 35.30 14.08 -3.43
CA ASN A 93 36.16 13.08 -4.03
C ASN A 93 35.92 11.74 -3.32
N HIS A 94 35.28 10.77 -3.99
CA HIS A 94 35.12 9.44 -3.45
C HIS A 94 36.20 8.50 -3.98
N ILE A 95 37.04 8.05 -3.04
CA ILE A 95 37.94 6.90 -3.15
C ILE A 95 37.07 5.65 -3.01
N CYS A 96 36.97 4.86 -4.07
CA CYS A 96 36.27 3.58 -4.08
C CYS A 96 37.11 2.51 -3.39
N THR A 97 36.59 1.91 -2.33
CA THR A 97 37.08 0.63 -1.79
C THR A 97 36.10 -0.47 -2.19
N GLU A 98 36.50 -1.28 -3.17
CA GLU A 98 35.79 -2.49 -3.58
C GLU A 98 36.03 -3.58 -2.52
N ALA A 99 34.96 -4.07 -1.91
CA ALA A 99 35.00 -5.25 -1.04
C ALA A 99 34.75 -6.51 -1.89
N PRO A 100 35.64 -7.52 -1.85
CA PRO A 100 35.47 -8.75 -2.64
C PRO A 100 34.33 -9.60 -2.08
N SER A 101 33.44 -10.02 -2.98
CA SER A 101 32.33 -10.92 -2.70
C SER A 101 32.81 -12.35 -2.44
N LEU A 102 32.48 -12.92 -1.27
CA LEU A 102 32.66 -14.34 -0.98
C LEU A 102 31.56 -15.19 -1.65
N PRO A 103 31.91 -16.25 -2.39
CA PRO A 103 30.94 -17.23 -2.88
C PRO A 103 30.45 -18.14 -1.74
N LEU A 104 29.12 -18.26 -1.59
CA LEU A 104 28.46 -19.17 -0.65
C LEU A 104 28.43 -20.60 -1.21
N PRO A 105 28.78 -21.64 -0.42
CA PRO A 105 28.66 -23.04 -0.85
C PRO A 105 27.19 -23.48 -0.83
N ILE A 106 26.76 -24.08 -1.95
CA ILE A 106 25.40 -24.56 -2.21
C ILE A 106 25.12 -25.86 -1.43
N GLY A 107 23.88 -25.99 -0.97
CA GLY A 107 23.40 -26.91 0.06
C GLY A 107 23.57 -28.41 -0.20
N LEU A 108 23.82 -29.11 0.91
CA LEU A 108 23.86 -30.55 1.09
C LEU A 108 22.51 -31.22 0.74
N GLY A 109 22.43 -31.85 -0.43
CA GLY A 109 21.42 -32.86 -0.72
C GLY A 109 21.75 -34.17 0.02
N LYS A 110 20.74 -34.84 0.59
CA LYS A 110 20.91 -36.15 1.23
C LYS A 110 21.41 -37.16 0.18
N PRO A 111 22.60 -37.78 0.33
CA PRO A 111 23.07 -38.77 -0.62
C PRO A 111 22.19 -40.02 -0.51
N SER A 112 21.51 -40.37 -1.60
CA SER A 112 20.83 -41.67 -1.74
C SER A 112 21.80 -42.63 -2.40
N PHE A 113 22.31 -43.60 -1.62
CA PHE A 113 23.19 -44.64 -2.15
C PHE A 113 22.34 -45.77 -2.74
N TYR A 114 22.43 -45.98 -4.05
CA TYR A 114 21.85 -47.14 -4.72
C TYR A 114 22.95 -48.17 -4.97
N GLN A 115 22.86 -49.31 -4.29
CA GLN A 115 23.80 -50.40 -4.49
C GLN A 115 23.32 -51.25 -5.68
N TRP A 116 24.03 -51.15 -6.80
CA TRP A 116 23.82 -51.99 -7.97
C TRP A 116 24.62 -53.29 -7.83
N TYR A 117 24.01 -54.42 -8.17
CA TYR A 117 24.73 -55.69 -8.22
C TYR A 117 25.41 -55.83 -9.58
N GLU A 118 26.75 -55.88 -9.57
CA GLU A 118 27.56 -56.07 -10.77
C GLU A 118 27.46 -57.51 -11.29
N LEU A 119 27.34 -57.68 -12.61
CA LEU A 119 27.33 -58.99 -13.25
C LEU A 119 28.77 -59.49 -13.42
N ASP A 120 29.15 -60.55 -12.69
CA ASP A 120 30.44 -61.23 -12.87
C ASP A 120 30.34 -62.30 -13.98
N PRO A 121 31.11 -62.20 -15.07
CA PRO A 121 31.12 -63.17 -16.17
C PRO A 121 31.76 -64.52 -15.81
N LYS A 122 32.22 -64.74 -14.57
CA LYS A 122 32.73 -66.04 -14.09
C LYS A 122 31.68 -66.86 -13.34
N LYS A 123 30.55 -66.25 -12.95
CA LYS A 123 29.46 -66.91 -12.25
C LYS A 123 28.62 -67.82 -13.16
N THR A 124 27.93 -68.79 -12.57
CA THR A 124 27.02 -69.67 -13.31
C THR A 124 25.88 -68.87 -13.93
N ILE A 125 25.20 -69.43 -14.94
CA ILE A 125 24.12 -68.74 -15.65
C ILE A 125 22.97 -68.45 -14.67
N GLU A 126 22.69 -69.37 -13.77
CA GLU A 126 21.64 -69.27 -12.75
C GLU A 126 21.89 -68.08 -11.80
N GLU A 127 23.12 -67.92 -11.31
CA GLU A 127 23.50 -66.80 -10.44
C GLU A 127 23.37 -65.44 -11.15
N ARG A 128 23.68 -65.39 -12.46
CA ARG A 128 23.51 -64.15 -13.24
C ARG A 128 22.04 -63.81 -13.45
N VAL A 129 21.19 -64.81 -13.69
CA VAL A 129 19.74 -64.62 -13.82
C VAL A 129 19.15 -64.10 -12.51
N GLU A 130 19.61 -64.62 -11.36
CA GLU A 130 19.17 -64.14 -10.04
C GLU A 130 19.60 -62.67 -9.80
N ILE A 131 20.84 -62.31 -10.13
CA ILE A 131 21.33 -60.93 -10.03
C ILE A 131 20.51 -59.99 -10.94
N LEU A 132 20.20 -60.43 -12.17
CA LEU A 132 19.40 -59.67 -13.11
C LEU A 132 17.97 -59.45 -12.58
N ALA A 133 17.36 -60.48 -12.00
CA ALA A 133 16.04 -60.40 -11.38
C ALA A 133 16.04 -59.38 -10.21
N LYS A 134 17.05 -59.43 -9.34
CA LYS A 134 17.21 -58.46 -8.23
C LYS A 134 17.35 -57.02 -8.74
N ASN A 135 18.15 -56.79 -9.78
CA ASN A 135 18.31 -55.47 -10.38
C ASN A 135 16.99 -54.98 -11.02
N LEU A 136 16.22 -55.89 -11.63
CA LEU A 136 14.93 -55.56 -12.23
C LEU A 136 13.89 -55.16 -11.17
N ASP A 137 13.87 -55.83 -10.03
CA ASP A 137 13.02 -55.46 -8.89
C ASP A 137 13.45 -54.10 -8.30
N LEU A 138 14.76 -53.83 -8.20
CA LEU A 138 15.29 -52.54 -7.77
C LEU A 138 14.84 -51.39 -8.68
N ILE A 139 14.86 -51.61 -10.00
CA ILE A 139 14.37 -50.63 -10.99
C ILE A 139 12.86 -50.39 -10.83
N ARG A 140 12.07 -51.45 -10.62
CA ARG A 140 10.62 -51.31 -10.39
C ARG A 140 10.32 -50.50 -9.13
N ASP A 141 11.07 -50.73 -8.05
CA ASP A 141 10.90 -49.97 -6.80
C ASP A 141 11.32 -48.50 -6.96
N LEU A 142 12.37 -48.24 -7.73
CA LEU A 142 12.79 -46.89 -8.10
C LEU A 142 11.72 -46.16 -8.89
N GLN A 143 11.13 -46.80 -9.90
CA GLN A 143 10.04 -46.25 -10.69
C GLN A 143 8.84 -45.91 -9.81
N LYS A 144 8.40 -46.84 -8.96
CA LYS A 144 7.30 -46.58 -8.00
C LYS A 144 7.59 -45.40 -7.07
N LYS A 145 8.82 -45.29 -6.56
CA LYS A 145 9.24 -44.13 -5.74
C LYS A 145 9.18 -42.84 -6.55
N GLN A 146 9.68 -42.85 -7.78
CA GLN A 146 9.69 -41.68 -8.65
C GLN A 146 8.27 -41.23 -9.00
N ASP A 147 7.37 -42.15 -9.34
CA ASP A 147 5.95 -41.85 -9.62
C ASP A 147 5.27 -41.25 -8.39
N SER A 148 5.56 -41.77 -7.20
CA SER A 148 5.02 -41.22 -5.94
C SER A 148 5.55 -39.80 -5.65
N LEU A 149 6.80 -39.50 -6.01
CA LEU A 149 7.39 -38.17 -5.85
C LEU A 149 6.80 -37.18 -6.85
N VAL A 150 6.63 -37.59 -8.11
CA VAL A 150 5.98 -36.78 -9.15
C VAL A 150 4.54 -36.46 -8.75
N SER A 151 3.78 -37.46 -8.29
CA SER A 151 2.41 -37.27 -7.82
C SER A 151 2.34 -36.30 -6.62
N ARG A 152 3.28 -36.40 -5.67
CA ARG A 152 3.36 -35.45 -4.54
C ARG A 152 3.73 -34.04 -4.99
N LEU A 153 4.66 -33.91 -5.94
CA LEU A 153 5.05 -32.62 -6.51
C LEU A 153 3.88 -31.95 -7.22
N GLU A 154 3.09 -32.71 -7.99
CA GLU A 154 1.91 -32.20 -8.69
C GLU A 154 0.83 -31.71 -7.70
N ILE A 155 0.53 -32.50 -6.66
CA ILE A 155 -0.40 -32.10 -5.60
C ILE A 155 0.10 -30.83 -4.88
N ASN A 156 1.39 -30.77 -4.52
CA ASN A 156 1.96 -29.60 -3.86
C ASN A 156 1.94 -28.36 -4.76
N TYR A 157 2.18 -28.53 -6.05
CA TYR A 157 2.13 -27.45 -7.03
C TYR A 157 0.71 -26.88 -7.16
N GLU A 158 -0.31 -27.74 -7.31
CA GLU A 158 -1.70 -27.30 -7.38
C GLU A 158 -2.18 -26.66 -6.07
N ASN A 159 -1.78 -27.20 -4.92
CA ASN A 159 -2.07 -26.58 -3.62
C ASN A 159 -1.43 -25.18 -3.51
N ASN A 160 -0.15 -25.04 -3.87
CA ASN A 160 0.54 -23.75 -3.78
C ASN A 160 -0.03 -22.72 -4.78
N LYS A 161 -0.45 -23.19 -5.97
CA LYS A 161 -1.15 -22.36 -6.96
C LYS A 161 -2.49 -21.88 -6.43
N GLN A 162 -3.29 -22.74 -5.81
CA GLN A 162 -4.55 -22.35 -5.17
C GLN A 162 -4.32 -21.37 -4.01
N GLU A 163 -3.31 -21.60 -3.19
CA GLU A 163 -2.95 -20.70 -2.09
C GLU A 163 -2.56 -19.31 -2.61
N THR A 164 -1.73 -19.26 -3.65
CA THR A 164 -1.33 -18.02 -4.32
C THR A 164 -2.53 -17.28 -4.91
N LEU A 165 -3.48 -18.00 -5.53
CA LEU A 165 -4.71 -17.41 -6.05
C LEU A 165 -5.61 -16.86 -4.95
N ASN A 166 -5.70 -17.55 -3.81
CA ASN A 166 -6.47 -17.08 -2.66
C ASN A 166 -5.82 -15.85 -2.01
N GLN A 167 -4.50 -15.83 -1.87
CA GLN A 167 -3.74 -14.66 -1.41
C GLN A 167 -3.95 -13.48 -2.36
N PHE A 168 -3.88 -13.70 -3.68
CA PHE A 168 -4.11 -12.64 -4.66
C PHE A 168 -5.54 -12.09 -4.60
N ARG A 169 -6.55 -12.95 -4.38
CA ARG A 169 -7.94 -12.53 -4.18
C ARG A 169 -8.10 -11.70 -2.90
N GLN A 170 -7.44 -12.09 -1.81
CA GLN A 170 -7.45 -11.34 -0.55
C GLN A 170 -6.78 -9.98 -0.71
N VAL A 171 -5.57 -9.93 -1.27
CA VAL A 171 -4.87 -8.67 -1.56
C VAL A 171 -5.72 -7.78 -2.46
N LYS A 172 -6.38 -8.35 -3.48
CA LYS A 172 -7.30 -7.60 -4.32
C LYS A 172 -8.48 -7.05 -3.52
N SER A 173 -9.16 -7.86 -2.70
CA SER A 173 -10.28 -7.37 -1.90
C SER A 173 -9.87 -6.27 -0.92
N ASP A 174 -8.71 -6.41 -0.29
CA ASP A 174 -8.18 -5.45 0.67
C ASP A 174 -7.87 -4.12 -0.03
N VAL A 175 -7.20 -4.17 -1.19
CA VAL A 175 -6.93 -2.99 -2.03
C VAL A 175 -8.22 -2.31 -2.50
N TYR A 176 -9.25 -3.08 -2.88
CA TYR A 176 -10.54 -2.50 -3.27
C TYR A 176 -11.27 -1.84 -2.09
N ALA A 177 -11.23 -2.46 -0.90
CA ALA A 177 -11.80 -1.87 0.31
C ALA A 177 -11.08 -0.57 0.69
N ASP A 178 -9.75 -0.58 0.63
CA ASP A 178 -8.89 0.58 0.85
C ASP A 178 -9.22 1.72 -0.14
N PHE A 179 -9.40 1.40 -1.43
CA PHE A 179 -9.83 2.37 -2.43
C PHE A 179 -11.22 2.94 -2.17
N GLN A 180 -12.16 2.11 -1.69
CA GLN A 180 -13.52 2.56 -1.39
C GLN A 180 -13.56 3.51 -0.18
N ASP A 181 -12.75 3.24 0.84
CA ASP A 181 -12.59 4.10 2.01
C ASP A 181 -11.92 5.43 1.62
N LEU A 182 -10.84 5.39 0.82
CA LEU A 182 -10.16 6.56 0.24
C LEU A 182 -11.09 7.50 -0.53
N HIS A 183 -11.95 6.92 -1.36
CA HIS A 183 -12.81 7.70 -2.27
C HIS A 183 -13.87 8.51 -1.49
N THR A 184 -14.20 8.09 -0.28
CA THR A 184 -15.36 8.58 0.46
C THR A 184 -15.01 9.64 1.52
N SER A 185 -13.81 9.63 2.09
CA SER A 185 -13.44 10.59 3.15
C SER A 185 -12.56 11.73 2.66
N ASP A 186 -11.42 11.42 2.03
CA ASP A 186 -10.38 12.41 1.75
C ASP A 186 -10.69 13.26 0.50
N LEU A 187 -11.40 12.69 -0.48
CA LEU A 187 -11.76 13.40 -1.70
C LEU A 187 -12.80 14.49 -1.43
N PHE A 188 -13.77 14.23 -0.53
CA PHE A 188 -14.77 15.21 -0.14
C PHE A 188 -14.15 16.42 0.57
N ALA A 189 -13.18 16.21 1.45
CA ALA A 189 -12.48 17.31 2.11
C ALA A 189 -11.76 18.25 1.10
N SER A 190 -11.16 17.68 0.06
CA SER A 190 -10.53 18.43 -1.03
C SER A 190 -11.53 19.26 -1.84
N VAL A 191 -12.66 18.64 -2.20
CA VAL A 191 -13.75 19.33 -2.93
C VAL A 191 -14.31 20.48 -2.08
N ILE A 192 -14.54 20.27 -0.78
CA ILE A 192 -15.02 21.30 0.13
C ILE A 192 -14.03 22.47 0.20
N GLY A 193 -12.73 22.19 0.32
CA GLY A 193 -11.69 23.22 0.29
C GLY A 193 -11.68 24.03 -1.01
N LEU A 194 -11.88 23.38 -2.15
CA LEU A 194 -11.94 24.04 -3.46
C LEU A 194 -13.19 24.91 -3.62
N VAL A 195 -14.35 24.46 -3.14
CA VAL A 195 -15.58 25.27 -3.07
C VAL A 195 -15.36 26.51 -2.20
N TRP A 196 -14.66 26.34 -1.07
CA TRP A 196 -14.25 27.42 -0.19
C TRP A 196 -13.43 28.50 -0.92
N VAL A 197 -12.41 28.07 -1.68
CA VAL A 197 -11.58 28.98 -2.50
C VAL A 197 -12.42 29.70 -3.55
N ALA A 198 -13.31 28.98 -4.24
CA ALA A 198 -14.17 29.57 -5.27
C ALA A 198 -15.07 30.68 -4.70
N ILE A 199 -15.71 30.42 -3.56
CA ILE A 199 -16.53 31.43 -2.86
C ILE A 199 -15.66 32.64 -2.46
N GLY A 200 -14.46 32.41 -1.91
CA GLY A 200 -13.55 33.50 -1.54
C GLY A 200 -13.17 34.40 -2.72
N ILE A 201 -12.88 33.79 -3.88
CA ILE A 201 -12.60 34.51 -5.13
C ILE A 201 -13.83 35.32 -5.58
N THR A 202 -15.03 34.71 -5.55
CA THR A 202 -16.26 35.42 -5.92
C THR A 202 -16.53 36.60 -4.98
N MET A 203 -16.38 36.44 -3.67
CA MET A 203 -16.56 37.55 -2.70
C MET A 203 -15.55 38.67 -2.94
N SER A 204 -14.29 38.33 -3.22
CA SER A 204 -13.25 39.32 -3.53
C SER A 204 -13.55 40.07 -4.83
N THR A 205 -14.00 39.36 -5.87
CA THR A 205 -14.29 39.94 -7.20
C THR A 205 -15.56 40.79 -7.21
N PHE A 206 -16.61 40.37 -6.49
CA PHE A 206 -17.91 41.05 -6.44
C PHE A 206 -18.04 42.07 -5.31
N SER A 207 -17.02 42.27 -4.47
CA SER A 207 -17.05 43.20 -3.34
C SER A 207 -17.57 44.60 -3.70
N HIS A 208 -17.16 45.13 -4.86
CA HIS A 208 -17.59 46.45 -5.34
C HIS A 208 -19.07 46.50 -5.78
N GLN A 209 -19.67 45.38 -6.20
CA GLN A 209 -21.10 45.34 -6.53
C GLN A 209 -21.96 45.18 -5.27
N ILE A 210 -21.52 44.34 -4.33
CA ILE A 210 -22.24 44.09 -3.08
C ILE A 210 -22.37 45.39 -2.27
N SER A 211 -21.31 46.19 -2.20
CA SER A 211 -21.36 47.46 -1.47
C SER A 211 -22.27 48.52 -2.08
N LYS A 212 -22.62 48.41 -3.37
CA LYS A 212 -23.61 49.28 -4.01
C LYS A 212 -25.05 48.88 -3.74
N ILE A 213 -25.30 47.62 -3.35
CA ILE A 213 -26.65 47.12 -3.05
C ILE A 213 -27.06 47.45 -1.61
N PHE A 214 -26.09 47.51 -0.70
CA PHE A 214 -26.31 47.74 0.74
C PHE A 214 -26.26 49.20 1.17
N ASN A 215 -25.94 50.12 0.26
CA ASN A 215 -25.82 51.56 0.51
C ASN A 215 -26.90 52.29 -0.28
#